data_AF-A0AAP2HDC0-F1
#
_entry.id   AF-A0AAP2HDC0-F1
#
_cell.length_a   1.000
_cell.length_b   1.000
_cell.length_c   1.000
_cell.angle_alpha   90.00
_cell.angle_beta   90.00
_cell.angle_gamma   90.00
#
_symmetry.space_group_name_H-M   'P 1'
#
loop_
_entity.id
_entity.type
_entity.pdbx_description
1 polymer ?
#
loop_
_entity_poly.entity_id
_entity_poly.type
_entity_poly.pdbx_seq_one_letter_code
_entity_poly.pdbx_strand_id
1 'polypeptide(L)'
;MIKLSDSLVRNDAALLRLPSVEAQLLAWMQLVETHLVSRCLTLRRGGFRLYVRRSTWSLPGMGEAAITLDLANVFLTPALRGRGWFQCLLGLVDATNPWDATLVEAVHNPRLAQFLRSSGFHRFGTYNYYQPSRRWRERHGPGLVIERA
;
A
#
# COMPACT_ATOMS: atom_id res chain seq x y z
N MET A 1 1.82 22.47 5.12
CA MET A 1 0.45 22.12 5.52
C MET A 1 -0.45 22.16 4.29
N ILE A 2 -1.12 21.05 3.93
CA ILE A 2 -2.07 21.04 2.80
C ILE A 2 -3.29 21.86 3.24
N LYS A 3 -3.70 22.85 2.45
CA LYS A 3 -4.97 23.55 2.67
C LYS A 3 -6.08 22.69 2.07
N LEU A 4 -6.89 22.07 2.93
CA LEU A 4 -8.02 21.25 2.53
C LEU A 4 -9.27 22.12 2.30
N SER A 5 -10.17 21.60 1.47
CA SER A 5 -11.48 22.17 1.14
C SER A 5 -12.53 21.06 1.11
N ASP A 6 -13.80 21.39 0.87
CA ASP A 6 -14.84 20.37 0.71
C ASP A 6 -14.78 19.64 -0.65
N SER A 7 -13.86 20.03 -1.54
CA SER A 7 -13.69 19.41 -2.86
C SER A 7 -12.61 18.33 -2.83
N LEU A 8 -13.02 17.06 -2.92
CA LEU A 8 -12.14 15.89 -3.08
C LEU A 8 -11.08 16.12 -4.19
N VAL A 9 -11.53 16.56 -5.36
CA VAL A 9 -10.65 16.80 -6.53
C VAL A 9 -9.56 17.83 -6.22
N ARG A 10 -9.91 18.92 -5.53
CA ARG A 10 -8.93 19.95 -5.15
C ARG A 10 -7.94 19.42 -4.11
N ASN A 11 -8.42 18.63 -3.15
CA ASN A 11 -7.59 18.06 -2.10
C ASN A 11 -6.63 17.01 -2.66
N ASP A 12 -7.10 16.13 -3.54
CA ASP A 12 -6.26 15.17 -4.28
C ASP A 12 -5.19 15.90 -5.09
N ALA A 13 -5.57 16.95 -5.82
CA ALA A 13 -4.62 17.76 -6.57
C ALA A 13 -3.57 18.45 -5.68
N ALA A 14 -3.97 18.94 -4.50
CA ALA A 14 -3.06 19.54 -3.53
C ALA A 14 -2.09 18.51 -2.94
N LEU A 15 -2.59 17.31 -2.63
CA LEU A 15 -1.79 16.19 -2.17
C LEU A 15 -0.75 15.78 -3.22
N LEU A 16 -1.15 15.63 -4.48
CA LEU A 16 -0.26 15.27 -5.59
C LEU A 16 0.83 16.32 -5.89
N ARG A 17 0.71 17.54 -5.33
CA ARG A 17 1.77 18.56 -5.40
C ARG A 17 2.88 18.36 -4.36
N LEU A 18 2.72 17.47 -3.39
CA LEU A 18 3.76 17.15 -2.40
C LEU A 18 5.03 16.58 -3.06
N PRO A 19 6.22 16.89 -2.53
CA PRO A 19 7.50 16.82 -3.26
C PRO A 19 7.94 15.41 -3.64
N SER A 20 7.41 14.37 -3.00
CA SER A 20 7.77 12.98 -3.27
C SER A 20 6.56 12.05 -3.16
N VAL A 21 6.68 10.82 -3.65
CA VAL A 21 5.61 9.82 -3.56
C VAL A 21 5.41 9.35 -2.13
N GLU A 22 6.49 9.28 -1.35
CA GLU A 22 6.48 8.98 0.07
C GLU A 22 5.69 10.05 0.82
N ALA A 23 5.96 11.34 0.58
CA ALA A 23 5.21 12.44 1.18
C ALA A 23 3.72 12.39 0.79
N GLN A 24 3.44 12.11 -0.50
CA GLN A 24 2.07 11.92 -1.00
C GLN A 24 1.36 10.76 -0.28
N LEU A 25 2.04 9.62 -0.13
CA LEU A 25 1.49 8.41 0.48
C LEU A 25 1.16 8.63 1.96
N LEU A 26 2.09 9.21 2.73
CA LEU A 26 1.89 9.49 4.14
C LEU A 26 0.74 10.47 4.37
N ALA A 27 0.68 11.55 3.59
CA ALA A 27 -0.44 12.49 3.65
C ALA A 27 -1.76 11.83 3.27
N TRP A 28 -1.77 10.96 2.26
CA TRP A 28 -2.98 10.27 1.83
C TRP A 28 -3.49 9.30 2.91
N MET A 29 -2.63 8.50 3.52
CA MET A 29 -3.00 7.58 4.60
C MET A 29 -3.59 8.32 5.82
N GLN A 30 -3.09 9.53 6.13
CA GLN A 30 -3.64 10.35 7.21
C GLN A 30 -5.01 10.94 6.89
N LEU A 31 -5.28 11.25 5.61
CA LEU A 31 -6.47 11.99 5.20
C LEU A 31 -7.61 11.09 4.71
N VAL A 32 -7.32 9.88 4.24
CA VAL A 32 -8.35 9.05 3.57
C VAL A 32 -9.50 8.63 4.50
N GLU A 33 -9.25 8.51 5.81
CA GLU A 33 -10.30 8.25 6.81
C GLU A 33 -11.21 9.46 7.06
N THR A 34 -10.77 10.67 6.72
CA THR A 34 -11.55 11.90 6.91
C THR A 34 -12.56 12.13 5.79
N HIS A 35 -12.56 11.29 4.75
CA HIS A 35 -13.34 11.47 3.53
C HIS A 35 -13.07 12.80 2.78
N LEU A 36 -11.94 13.48 3.09
CA LEU A 36 -11.51 14.70 2.40
C LEU A 36 -10.63 14.43 1.17
N VAL A 37 -10.19 13.19 0.96
CA VAL A 37 -9.44 12.76 -0.23
C VAL A 37 -10.04 11.48 -0.79
N SER A 38 -9.78 11.19 -2.06
CA SER A 38 -10.29 9.98 -2.70
C SER A 38 -9.76 8.72 -2.00
N ARG A 39 -10.63 7.71 -1.87
CA ARG A 39 -10.29 6.41 -1.28
C ARG A 39 -9.30 5.60 -2.13
N CYS A 40 -9.05 6.02 -3.37
CA CYS A 40 -7.97 5.55 -4.22
C CYS A 40 -7.32 6.73 -4.94
N LEU A 41 -6.02 6.64 -5.20
CA LEU A 41 -5.28 7.71 -5.86
C LEU A 41 -4.04 7.17 -6.58
N THR A 42 -3.70 7.77 -7.74
CA THR A 42 -2.41 7.52 -8.39
C THR A 42 -1.39 8.57 -7.93
N LEU A 43 -0.55 8.18 -6.97
CA LEU A 43 0.57 8.96 -6.48
C LEU A 43 1.67 9.00 -7.54
N ARG A 44 2.30 10.16 -7.75
CA ARG A 44 3.27 10.34 -8.83
C ARG A 44 4.29 11.43 -8.57
N ARG A 45 5.55 11.15 -8.93
CA ARG A 45 6.64 12.15 -9.00
C ARG A 45 7.82 11.59 -9.80
N GLY A 46 8.50 12.41 -10.61
CA GLY A 46 9.83 12.07 -11.15
C GLY A 46 9.95 10.74 -11.89
N GLY A 47 8.93 10.32 -12.66
CA GLY A 47 8.93 9.03 -13.37
C GLY A 47 8.41 7.84 -12.55
N PHE A 48 7.99 8.10 -11.31
CA PHE A 48 7.38 7.14 -10.41
C PHE A 48 5.83 7.21 -10.45
N ARG A 49 5.21 6.04 -10.65
CA ARG A 49 3.78 5.64 -10.64
C ARG A 49 3.35 4.75 -9.46
N LEU A 50 2.52 5.15 -8.49
CA LEU A 50 1.89 4.20 -7.55
C LEU A 50 0.39 4.44 -7.44
N TYR A 51 -0.40 3.46 -7.85
CA TYR A 51 -1.84 3.46 -7.58
C TYR A 51 -2.08 2.80 -6.22
N VAL A 52 -2.68 3.56 -5.30
CA VAL A 52 -3.06 3.10 -3.96
C VAL A 52 -4.56 3.09 -3.77
N ARG A 53 -5.05 2.21 -2.90
CA ARG A 53 -6.46 2.18 -2.47
C ARG A 53 -6.55 1.73 -1.01
N ARG A 54 -7.49 2.30 -0.27
CA ARG A 54 -7.93 1.76 1.03
C ARG A 54 -9.12 0.85 0.79
N SER A 55 -9.00 -0.41 1.18
CA SER A 55 -10.04 -1.43 0.95
C SER A 55 -10.35 -2.20 2.22
N THR A 56 -11.40 -3.01 2.13
CA THR A 56 -11.74 -4.03 3.11
C THR A 56 -11.74 -5.37 2.39
N TRP A 57 -11.03 -6.35 2.96
CA TRP A 57 -10.87 -7.68 2.38
C TRP A 57 -11.11 -8.76 3.44
N SER A 58 -11.64 -9.89 2.98
CA SER A 58 -11.55 -11.14 3.73
C SER A 58 -10.20 -11.78 3.46
N LEU A 59 -9.30 -11.75 4.45
CA LEU A 59 -7.93 -12.25 4.33
C LEU A 59 -7.72 -13.48 5.22
N PRO A 60 -7.11 -14.56 4.70
CA PRO A 60 -6.82 -15.75 5.50
C PRO A 60 -6.05 -15.39 6.78
N GLY A 61 -6.47 -15.92 7.92
CA GLY A 61 -5.85 -15.66 9.22
C GLY A 61 -5.99 -14.22 9.75
N MET A 62 -6.78 -13.36 9.11
CA MET A 62 -7.08 -11.99 9.57
C MET A 62 -8.59 -11.70 9.68
N GLY A 63 -9.45 -12.62 9.24
CA GLY A 63 -10.91 -12.50 9.31
C GLY A 63 -11.53 -11.88 8.05
N GLU A 64 -12.85 -11.65 8.12
CA GLU A 64 -13.67 -11.26 6.96
C GLU A 64 -13.60 -9.77 6.59
N ALA A 65 -13.06 -8.92 7.49
CA ALA A 65 -13.13 -7.47 7.37
C ALA A 65 -11.79 -6.76 7.67
N ALA A 66 -10.67 -7.30 7.17
CA ALA A 66 -9.36 -6.67 7.33
C ALA A 66 -9.29 -5.38 6.48
N ILE A 67 -8.88 -4.26 7.09
CA ILE A 67 -8.66 -3.00 6.37
C ILE A 67 -7.25 -3.01 5.78
N THR A 68 -7.12 -2.66 4.50
CA THR A 68 -5.86 -2.79 3.77
C THR A 68 -5.40 -1.50 3.11
N LEU A 69 -4.08 -1.35 3.04
CA LEU A 69 -3.40 -0.53 2.04
C LEU A 69 -3.16 -1.40 0.80
N ASP A 70 -3.88 -1.14 -0.28
CA ASP A 70 -3.65 -1.83 -1.55
C ASP A 70 -2.63 -1.03 -2.38
N LEU A 71 -1.49 -1.65 -2.67
CA LEU A 71 -0.52 -1.23 -3.67
C LEU A 71 -0.90 -1.91 -5.00
N ALA A 72 -1.83 -1.29 -5.71
CA ALA A 72 -2.56 -1.91 -6.80
C ALA A 72 -1.81 -1.88 -8.15
N ASN A 73 -0.98 -0.87 -8.36
CA ASN A 73 -0.13 -0.80 -9.55
C ASN A 73 1.13 0.03 -9.29
N VAL A 74 2.29 -0.51 -9.67
CA VAL A 74 3.59 0.15 -9.51
C VAL A 74 4.24 0.29 -10.87
N PHE A 75 4.53 1.53 -11.25
CA PHE A 75 5.23 1.86 -12.49
C PHE A 75 6.49 2.66 -12.22
N LEU A 76 7.59 2.19 -12.81
CA LEU A 76 8.90 2.85 -12.80
C LEU A 76 9.36 3.08 -14.23
N THR A 77 9.83 4.30 -14.51
CA THR A 77 10.65 4.55 -15.71
C THR A 77 11.88 3.65 -15.69
N PRO A 78 12.40 3.24 -16.87
CA PRO A 78 13.55 2.32 -16.95
C PRO A 78 14.75 2.75 -16.12
N ALA A 79 15.04 4.06 -16.06
CA ALA A 79 16.15 4.62 -15.29
C ALA A 79 16.08 4.38 -13.77
N LEU A 80 14.87 4.16 -13.23
CA LEU A 80 14.63 3.93 -11.81
C LEU A 80 14.55 2.44 -11.43
N ARG A 81 14.57 1.53 -12.41
CA ARG A 81 14.46 0.09 -12.17
C ARG A 81 15.76 -0.45 -11.57
N GLY A 82 15.64 -1.49 -10.74
CA GLY A 82 16.80 -2.16 -10.12
C GLY A 82 17.50 -1.34 -9.03
N ARG A 83 16.95 -0.20 -8.61
CA ARG A 83 17.53 0.69 -7.59
C ARG A 83 16.99 0.45 -6.17
N GLY A 84 16.35 -0.69 -5.91
CA GLY A 84 15.79 -1.01 -4.59
C GLY A 84 14.58 -0.17 -4.17
N TRP A 85 14.07 0.73 -5.02
CA TRP A 85 13.00 1.66 -4.65
C TRP A 85 11.76 0.97 -4.05
N PHE A 86 11.33 -0.16 -4.64
CA PHE A 86 10.16 -0.88 -4.15
C PHE A 86 10.40 -1.53 -2.78
N GLN A 87 11.62 -1.98 -2.50
CA GLN A 87 11.99 -2.48 -1.18
C GLN A 87 11.93 -1.35 -0.14
N CYS A 88 12.44 -0.15 -0.48
CA CYS A 88 12.32 1.02 0.39
C CYS A 88 10.86 1.43 0.62
N LEU A 89 10.02 1.39 -0.43
CA LEU A 89 8.58 1.64 -0.30
C LEU A 89 7.94 0.65 0.68
N LEU A 90 8.20 -0.65 0.53
CA LEU A 90 7.63 -1.65 1.43
C LEU A 90 8.08 -1.45 2.89
N GLY A 91 9.34 -1.06 3.10
CA GLY A 91 9.83 -0.71 4.44
C GLY A 91 9.11 0.51 5.03
N LEU A 92 8.90 1.56 4.24
CA LEU A 92 8.11 2.73 4.66
C LEU A 92 6.67 2.33 4.99
N VAL A 93 6.06 1.53 4.12
CA VAL A 93 4.68 1.06 4.28
C VAL A 93 4.54 0.20 5.53
N ASP A 94 5.44 -0.75 5.78
CA ASP A 94 5.39 -1.58 6.99
C ASP A 94 5.52 -0.73 8.28
N ALA A 95 6.34 0.33 8.23
CA ALA A 95 6.54 1.23 9.36
C ALA A 95 5.37 2.19 9.60
N THR A 96 4.54 2.48 8.60
CA THR A 96 3.58 3.60 8.66
C THR A 96 2.13 3.22 8.34
N ASN A 97 1.86 2.03 7.81
CA ASN A 97 0.52 1.58 7.47
C ASN A 97 -0.36 1.55 8.75
N PRO A 98 -1.40 2.40 8.84
CA PRO A 98 -2.22 2.48 10.04
C PRO A 98 -3.27 1.35 10.12
N TRP A 99 -3.45 0.58 9.04
CA TRP A 99 -4.48 -0.45 8.89
C TRP A 99 -3.97 -1.86 9.21
N ASP A 100 -4.77 -2.88 8.92
CA ASP A 100 -4.51 -4.25 9.33
C ASP A 100 -3.47 -4.93 8.43
N ALA A 101 -3.47 -4.67 7.13
CA ALA A 101 -2.52 -5.27 6.19
C ALA A 101 -2.11 -4.35 5.04
N THR A 102 -1.00 -4.70 4.41
CA THR A 102 -0.64 -4.22 3.08
C THR A 102 -0.93 -5.32 2.08
N LEU A 103 -1.72 -5.01 1.04
CA LEU A 103 -1.99 -5.89 -0.10
C LEU A 103 -1.25 -5.36 -1.32
N VAL A 104 -0.55 -6.22 -2.06
CA VAL A 104 0.05 -5.92 -3.36
C VAL A 104 -0.72 -6.69 -4.41
N GLU A 105 -1.32 -5.99 -5.37
CA GLU A 105 -2.17 -6.60 -6.40
C GLU A 105 -1.46 -6.71 -7.75
N ALA A 106 -2.05 -7.53 -8.64
CA ALA A 106 -1.65 -7.65 -10.05
C ALA A 106 -0.15 -7.94 -10.26
N VAL A 107 0.42 -8.77 -9.37
CA VAL A 107 1.83 -9.16 -9.42
C VAL A 107 2.07 -10.22 -10.51
N HIS A 108 2.13 -9.77 -11.76
CA HIS A 108 2.43 -10.63 -12.92
C HIS A 108 3.93 -10.92 -13.08
N ASN A 109 4.80 -10.10 -12.50
CA ASN A 109 6.25 -10.29 -12.60
C ASN A 109 6.70 -11.39 -11.61
N PRO A 110 7.24 -12.53 -12.09
CA PRO A 110 7.63 -13.64 -11.22
C PRO A 110 8.76 -13.29 -10.25
N ARG A 111 9.66 -12.36 -10.62
CA ARG A 111 10.73 -11.88 -9.73
C ARG A 111 10.16 -11.07 -8.56
N LEU A 112 9.14 -10.24 -8.83
CA LEU A 112 8.43 -9.50 -7.80
C LEU A 112 7.65 -10.44 -6.87
N ALA A 113 6.98 -11.44 -7.44
CA ALA A 113 6.29 -12.47 -6.67
C ALA A 113 7.24 -13.24 -5.73
N GLN A 114 8.42 -13.63 -6.23
CA GLN A 114 9.44 -14.28 -5.41
C GLN A 114 9.93 -13.36 -4.28
N PHE A 115 10.23 -12.11 -4.60
CA PHE A 115 10.67 -11.11 -3.63
C PHE A 115 9.64 -10.87 -2.52
N LEU A 116 8.36 -10.75 -2.86
CA LEU A 116 7.28 -10.56 -1.88
C LEU A 116 7.21 -11.75 -0.91
N ARG A 117 7.25 -12.99 -1.44
CA ARG A 117 7.26 -14.20 -0.59
C ARG A 117 8.47 -14.25 0.34
N SER A 118 9.68 -13.97 -0.16
CA SER A 118 10.87 -13.93 0.69
C SER A 118 10.85 -12.80 1.71
N SER A 119 10.04 -11.77 1.49
CA SER A 119 9.84 -10.64 2.40
C SER A 119 8.71 -10.84 3.41
N GLY A 120 8.14 -12.05 3.48
CA GLY A 120 7.08 -12.38 4.45
C GLY A 120 5.66 -12.08 3.98
N PHE A 121 5.44 -11.77 2.69
CA PHE A 121 4.09 -11.68 2.16
C PHE A 121 3.51 -13.08 1.85
N HIS A 122 2.26 -13.27 2.21
CA HIS A 122 1.47 -14.45 1.92
C HIS A 122 0.72 -14.26 0.61
N ARG A 123 0.70 -15.30 -0.23
CA ARG A 123 -0.09 -15.26 -1.48
C ARG A 123 -1.59 -15.29 -1.15
N PHE A 124 -2.36 -14.48 -1.85
CA PHE A 124 -3.82 -14.42 -1.79
C PHE A 124 -4.38 -14.41 -3.23
N GLY A 125 -5.16 -15.43 -3.58
CA GLY A 125 -5.61 -15.64 -4.96
C GLY A 125 -4.45 -15.81 -5.96
N THR A 126 -4.68 -15.46 -7.23
CA THR A 126 -3.73 -15.77 -8.31
C THR A 126 -2.51 -14.86 -8.31
N TYR A 127 -2.71 -13.55 -8.24
CA TYR A 127 -1.66 -12.53 -8.42
C TYR A 127 -1.56 -11.50 -7.30
N ASN A 128 -2.18 -11.77 -6.14
CA ASN A 128 -2.14 -10.84 -5.00
C ASN A 128 -1.34 -11.45 -3.85
N TYR A 129 -0.77 -10.56 -3.05
CA TYR A 129 0.08 -10.89 -1.92
C TYR A 129 -0.24 -9.94 -0.78
N TYR A 130 -0.35 -10.42 0.45
CA TYR A 130 -0.60 -9.55 1.60
C TYR A 130 0.37 -9.86 2.73
N GLN A 131 0.59 -8.85 3.58
CA GLN A 131 1.31 -8.99 4.83
C GLN A 131 0.54 -8.19 5.89
N PRO A 132 0.27 -8.77 7.07
CA PRO A 132 -0.26 -7.99 8.19
C PRO A 132 0.66 -6.81 8.46
N SER A 133 0.13 -5.63 8.73
CA SER A 133 0.94 -4.48 9.06
C SER A 133 1.70 -4.72 10.36
N ARG A 134 2.79 -3.97 10.58
CA ARG A 134 3.48 -3.97 11.86
C ARG A 134 2.52 -3.75 13.04
N ARG A 135 1.61 -2.78 12.92
CA ARG A 135 0.59 -2.48 13.94
C ARG A 135 -0.33 -3.66 14.22
N TRP A 136 -0.69 -4.45 13.19
CA TRP A 136 -1.48 -5.66 13.40
C TRP A 136 -0.66 -6.74 14.12
N ARG A 137 0.59 -6.97 13.70
CA ARG A 137 1.49 -7.95 14.31
C ARG A 137 1.82 -7.63 15.76
N GLU A 138 1.95 -6.34 16.11
CA GLU A 138 2.15 -5.91 17.50
C GLU A 138 0.93 -6.21 18.39
N ARG A 139 -0.28 -6.23 17.81
CA ARG A 139 -1.53 -6.53 18.55
C ARG A 139 -1.82 -8.04 18.67
N HIS A 140 -1.46 -8.83 17.66
CA HIS A 140 -1.89 -10.24 17.56
C HIS A 140 -0.71 -11.23 17.60
N GLY A 141 0.53 -10.74 17.64
CA GLY A 141 1.74 -11.54 17.52
C GLY A 141 2.26 -11.65 16.07
N PRO A 142 3.49 -12.14 15.89
CA PRO A 142 4.15 -12.19 14.58
C PRO A 142 3.62 -13.29 13.65
N GLY A 143 2.83 -14.24 14.16
CA GLY A 143 2.38 -15.41 13.43
C GLY A 143 0.99 -15.22 12.83
N LEU A 144 0.91 -15.30 11.50
CA LEU A 144 -0.35 -15.49 10.79
C LEU A 144 -0.68 -16.98 10.79
N VAL A 145 -1.74 -17.39 11.51
CA VAL A 145 -2.24 -18.76 11.43
C VAL A 145 -3.11 -18.86 10.18
N ILE A 146 -2.50 -19.32 9.08
CA ILE A 146 -3.23 -19.63 7.86
C ILE A 146 -3.50 -21.13 7.90
N GLU A 147 -4.73 -21.51 8.23
CA GLU A 147 -5.17 -22.90 8.06
C GLU A 147 -4.99 -23.27 6.58
N ARG A 148 -4.17 -24.30 6.33
CA ARG A 148 -4.03 -24.84 4.98
C ARG A 148 -5.30 -25.64 4.70
N ALA A 149 -6.15 -25.10 3.82
CA ALA A 149 -7.18 -25.88 3.15
C ALA A 149 -6.54 -26.95 2.24
#